data_AF-A0AA40YHE4-F1
#
_entry.id   AF-A0AA40YHE4-F1
#
_cell.length_a   1.000
_cell.length_b   1.000
_cell.length_c   1.000
_cell.angle_alpha   90.00
_cell.angle_beta   90.00
_cell.angle_gamma   90.00
#
_symmetry.space_group_name_H-M   'P 1'
#
loop_
_entity.id
_entity.type
_entity.pdbx_description
1 polymer ?
#
loop_
_entity_poly.entity_id
_entity_poly.type
_entity_poly.pdbx_seq_one_letter_code
_entity_poly.pdbx_strand_id
1 'polypeptide(L)' 'MESQRCWLVWSEDLPDGEVVVPVKTKDGLAIACRPGEMTKQMFDDLNAAARHLIGVGIVTINDNGGEPPERRE' A
#
# COMPACT_ATOMS: atom_id res chain seq x y z
N MET A 1 -15.89 -2.27 14.79
CA MET A 1 -15.39 -1.77 13.49
C MET A 1 -14.42 -2.82 12.99
N GLU A 2 -14.73 -3.53 11.90
CA GLU A 2 -13.81 -4.55 11.38
C GLU A 2 -12.50 -3.90 10.93
N SER A 3 -11.36 -4.50 11.30
CA SER A 3 -10.06 -4.04 10.85
C SER A 3 -9.92 -4.32 9.36
N GLN A 4 -9.93 -3.28 8.54
CA GLN A 4 -9.61 -3.43 7.12
C GLN A 4 -8.11 -3.74 6.99
N ARG A 5 -7.77 -4.83 6.29
CA ARG A 5 -6.38 -5.19 5.98
C ARG A 5 -5.90 -4.37 4.79
N CYS A 6 -4.66 -3.89 4.87
CA CYS A 6 -3.96 -3.21 3.78
C CYS A 6 -2.57 -3.84 3.61
N TRP A 7 -2.16 -4.11 2.37
CA TRP A 7 -0.85 -4.70 2.08
C TRP A 7 -0.28 -4.17 0.77
N LEU A 8 1.05 -4.22 0.63
CA LEU A 8 1.77 -3.91 -0.60
C LEU A 8 1.97 -5.18 -1.44
N VAL A 9 1.80 -5.06 -2.75
CA VAL A 9 2.12 -6.13 -3.71
C VAL A 9 2.92 -5.55 -4.88
N TRP A 10 4.02 -6.19 -5.23
CA TRP A 10 4.77 -5.84 -6.43
C TRP A 10 4.18 -6.57 -7.63
N SER A 11 3.85 -5.85 -8.71
CA SER A 11 3.27 -6.45 -9.91
C SER A 11 3.80 -5.81 -11.20
N GLU A 12 4.25 -6.65 -12.12
CA GLU A 12 4.63 -6.27 -13.49
C GLU A 12 3.40 -6.09 -14.40
N ASP A 13 2.22 -6.52 -13.96
CA ASP A 13 0.96 -6.36 -14.70
C ASP A 13 0.42 -4.92 -14.67
N LEU A 14 1.03 -4.03 -13.88
CA LEU A 14 0.68 -2.62 -13.88
C LEU A 14 1.10 -1.97 -15.20
N PRO A 15 0.29 -1.07 -15.80
CA PRO A 15 0.66 -0.35 -17.01
C PRO A 15 1.97 0.44 -16.86
N ASP A 16 2.65 0.70 -17.97
CA ASP A 16 3.84 1.55 -18.00
C ASP A 16 3.49 2.96 -17.47
N GLY A 17 4.33 3.49 -16.57
CA GLY A 17 4.15 4.81 -15.94
C GLY A 17 3.28 4.83 -14.68
N GLU A 18 2.62 3.72 -14.33
CA GLU A 18 1.84 3.61 -13.09
C GLU A 18 2.72 3.10 -11.94
N VAL A 19 2.89 3.92 -10.90
CA VAL A 19 3.79 3.59 -9.78
C VAL A 19 3.06 2.88 -8.64
N VAL A 20 1.86 3.32 -8.29
CA VAL A 20 1.07 2.83 -7.16
C VAL A 20 -0.42 2.84 -7.51
N VAL A 21 -1.10 1.69 -7.42
CA VAL A 21 -2.54 1.56 -7.67
C VAL A 21 -3.24 0.89 -6.48
N PRO A 22 -4.19 1.58 -5.81
CA PRO A 22 -5.01 0.96 -4.78
C PRO A 22 -6.11 0.09 -5.41
N VAL A 23 -6.19 -1.17 -4.99
CA VAL A 23 -7.14 -2.17 -5.48
C VAL A 23 -7.97 -2.70 -4.32
N LYS A 24 -9.27 -2.40 -4.30
CA LYS A 24 -10.20 -2.96 -3.32
C LYS A 24 -10.51 -4.41 -3.67
N THR A 25 -10.21 -5.32 -2.76
CA THR A 25 -10.47 -6.76 -2.89
C THR A 25 -11.51 -7.20 -1.86
N LYS A 26 -11.93 -8.48 -1.92
CA LYS A 26 -12.79 -9.09 -0.89
C LYS A 26 -12.08 -9.23 0.47
N ASP A 27 -10.75 -9.27 0.47
CA ASP A 27 -9.92 -9.54 1.65
C ASP A 27 -9.38 -8.26 2.32
N GLY A 28 -9.48 -7.12 1.63
CA GLY A 28 -8.99 -5.82 2.06
C GLY A 28 -8.53 -4.94 0.90
N LEU A 29 -7.63 -4.00 1.16
CA LEU A 29 -7.04 -3.10 0.18
C LEU A 29 -5.63 -3.56 -0.20
N ALA A 30 -5.41 -3.92 -1.46
CA ALA A 30 -4.07 -4.13 -1.99
C ALA A 30 -3.53 -2.83 -2.56
N ILE A 31 -2.26 -2.52 -2.31
CA ILE A 31 -1.55 -1.41 -2.94
C ILE A 31 -0.54 -2.04 -3.90
N ALA A 32 -0.89 -2.04 -5.19
CA ALA A 32 -0.04 -2.59 -6.23
C ALA A 32 1.03 -1.58 -6.62
N CYS A 33 2.30 -1.98 -6.58
CA CYS A 33 3.43 -1.14 -6.96
C CYS A 33 4.18 -1.75 -8.14
N ARG A 34 4.56 -0.94 -9.13
CA ARG A 34 5.33 -1.44 -10.27
C ARG A 34 6.81 -1.52 -9.91
N PRO A 35 7.48 -2.68 -10.10
CA PRO A 35 8.91 -2.80 -9.86
C PRO A 35 9.70 -1.80 -10.72
N GLY A 36 10.69 -1.14 -10.11
CA GLY A 36 11.58 -0.20 -10.82
C GLY A 36 11.02 1.22 -11.02
N GLU A 37 9.71 1.41 -11.03
CA GLU A 37 9.08 2.73 -11.22
C GLU A 37 8.98 3.53 -9.91
N MET A 38 9.00 2.86 -8.75
CA MET A 38 9.04 3.56 -7.46
C MET A 38 10.46 4.02 -7.14
N THR A 39 10.74 5.29 -7.45
CA THR A 39 12.01 5.92 -7.07
C THR A 39 12.16 6.03 -5.55
N LYS A 40 13.41 6.07 -5.07
CA LYS A 40 13.69 6.28 -3.64
C LYS A 40 13.06 7.59 -3.11
N GLN A 41 13.12 8.67 -3.89
CA GLN A 41 12.55 9.95 -3.50
C GLN A 41 11.03 9.84 -3.28
N MET A 42 10.32 9.19 -4.20
CA MET A 42 8.88 8.99 -4.07
C MET A 42 8.53 8.15 -2.84
N PHE A 43 9.29 7.09 -2.57
CA PHE A 43 9.10 6.28 -1.36
C PHE A 43 9.31 7.11 -0.08
N ASP A 44 10.33 7.95 -0.04
CA ASP A 44 10.60 8.83 1.10
C ASP A 44 9.46 9.85 1.29
N ASP A 45 8.95 10.44 0.20
CA ASP A 45 7.85 11.40 0.22
C ASP A 45 6.53 10.76 0.69
N LEU A 46 6.21 9.54 0.23
CA LEU A 46 5.06 8.77 0.70
C LEU A 46 5.13 8.48 2.21
N ASN A 47 6.32 8.12 2.71
CA ASN A 47 6.53 7.92 4.14
C ASN A 47 6.39 9.22 4.94
N ALA A 48 6.87 10.35 4.42
CA ALA A 48 6.71 11.65 5.05
C ALA A 48 5.23 12.05 5.14
N ALA A 49 4.48 11.87 4.05
CA ALA A 49 3.04 12.10 4.03
C ALA A 49 2.31 11.21 5.04
N ALA A 50 2.63 9.90 5.09
CA ALA A 50 2.04 8.98 6.06
C ALA A 50 2.26 9.43 7.51
N ARG A 51 3.50 9.81 7.87
CA ARG A 51 3.81 10.34 9.22
C ARG A 51 3.02 11.61 9.53
N HIS A 52 2.88 12.51 8.57
CA HIS A 52 2.08 13.72 8.74
C HIS A 52 0.61 13.38 9.03
N LEU A 53 0.00 12.51 8.22
CA LEU A 53 -1.41 12.09 8.37
C LEU A 53 -1.68 11.41 9.72
N ILE A 54 -0.72 10.63 10.22
CA ILE A 54 -0.77 10.06 11.58
C ILE A 54 -0.70 11.16 12.63
N GLY A 55 0.25 12.10 12.49
CA GLY A 55 0.44 13.20 13.43
C GLY A 55 -0.77 14.12 13.56
N VAL A 56 -1.54 14.33 12.48
CA VAL A 56 -2.78 15.11 12.50
C VAL A 56 -4.03 14.28 12.83
N GLY A 57 -3.87 12.99 13.11
CA GLY A 57 -4.95 12.10 13.56
C GLY A 57 -5.94 11.68 12.47
N ILE A 58 -5.60 11.81 11.18
CA ILE A 58 -6.46 11.35 10.06
C ILE A 58 -6.45 9.82 9.97
N VAL A 59 -5.30 9.20 10.25
CA VAL A 59 -5.13 7.74 10.27
C VAL A 59 -4.41 7.30 11.54
N THR A 60 -4.69 6.10 12.00
CA THR A 60 -3.96 5.44 13.09
C THR A 60 -3.28 4.17 12.56
N ILE A 61 -2.07 3.89 13.06
CA ILE A 61 -1.41 2.60 12.80
C ILE A 61 -2.06 1.57 13.72
N ASN A 62 -2.69 0.55 13.14
CA ASN A 62 -3.06 -0.67 13.85
C ASN A 62 -2.12 -1.79 13.42
N ASP A 63 -1.38 -2.38 14.36
CA ASP A 63 -0.42 -3.47 14.13
C ASP A 63 -1.08 -4.83 13.83
N ASN A 64 -2.21 -4.84 13.11
CA ASN A 64 -2.98 -6.05 12.79
C ASN A 64 -2.34 -6.90 11.67
N GLY A 65 -1.02 -7.02 11.67
CA GLY A 65 -0.26 -7.98 10.87
C GLY A 65 0.07 -7.53 9.45
N GLY A 66 -0.78 -6.75 8.75
CA GLY A 66 -0.45 -6.16 7.43
C GLY A 66 -0.02 -7.13 6.33
N GLU A 67 -0.09 -8.44 6.57
CA GLU A 67 0.42 -9.46 5.65
C GLU A 67 -0.51 -9.61 4.46
N PRO A 68 0.04 -9.68 3.23
CA PRO A 68 -0.73 -9.99 2.04
C PRO A 68 -1.38 -11.39 2.19
N PRO A 69 -2.59 -11.60 1.65
CA PRO A 69 -3.16 -12.94 1.58
C PRO A 69 -2.25 -13.86 0.76
N GLU A 70 -2.17 -15.15 1.15
CA GLU A 70 -1.40 -16.16 0.41
C GLU A 70 -1.81 -16.16 -1.07
N ARG A 71 -0.83 -16.02 -1.97
CA ARG A 71 -1.05 -16.07 -3.42
C ARG A 71 -1.60 -17.45 -3.77
N ARG A 72 -2.85 -17.52 -4.22
CA ARG A 72 -3.42 -18.77 -4.75
C ARG A 72 -3.05 -18.87 -6.23
N GLU A 73 -2.36 -19.96 -6.60
CA GLU A 73 -2.09 -20.37 -7.98
C GLU A 73 -3.38 -20.73 -8.73
#